data_AF-A0A6A6H6U9-F1
#
_entry.id   AF-A0A6A6H6U9-F1
#
_cell.length_a   1.000
_cell.length_b   1.000
_cell.length_c   1.000
_cell.angle_alpha   90.00
_cell.angle_beta   90.00
_cell.angle_gamma   90.00
#
_symmetry.space_group_name_H-M   'P 1'
#
loop_
_entity.id
_entity.type
_entity.pdbx_description
1 polymer ?
#
loop_
_entity_poly.entity_id
_entity_poly.type
_entity_poly.pdbx_seq_one_letter_code
_entity_poly.pdbx_strand_id
1 'polypeptide(L)'
;MPKGRPRKQTSTPASNATPAPSTQQPSSSRPRRRNQHGASQPATRAFAVLKPRVRQISQATIATKWPLLSAPAQQRAREILTAAKRSVVTSHWDERRRAEAESAISGVVRKVERRLGRMPVPPRTREWVFDAERVGENSRLLEGRLTSAMHAVELLKAEIRKEENALEVDRGRYAELQANAKAEYKELTKQASKAHPLLRVAESNQGEDTAEAIRLRKPTSKAAIRLDDADSDIASLMQQFSSHLDHMSANYEQVNGLREGILEAQMELDRVLPHNSDFEGLG
;
A
#
# COMPACT_ATOMS: atom_id res chain seq x y z
N MET A 1 -40.03 36.35 75.82
CA MET A 1 -39.24 37.06 74.79
C MET A 1 -39.05 36.11 73.59
N PRO A 2 -39.17 36.62 72.35
CA PRO A 2 -40.02 35.99 71.34
C PRO A 2 -39.29 35.52 70.06
N LYS A 3 -39.96 34.57 69.37
CA LYS A 3 -40.15 34.44 67.90
C LYS A 3 -38.89 34.21 67.02
N GLY A 4 -38.89 33.28 66.05
CA GLY A 4 -39.99 32.46 65.57
C GLY A 4 -39.61 31.57 64.37
N ARG A 5 -40.37 30.48 64.29
CA ARG A 5 -40.90 29.75 63.13
C ARG A 5 -39.97 29.07 62.08
N PRO A 6 -40.06 27.73 62.01
CA PRO A 6 -39.93 26.93 60.78
C PRO A 6 -41.31 26.63 60.15
N ARG A 7 -41.38 26.30 58.85
CA ARG A 7 -42.62 25.78 58.18
C ARG A 7 -42.25 24.89 56.97
N LYS A 8 -42.42 23.56 57.10
CA LYS A 8 -43.42 22.64 56.46
C LYS A 8 -43.48 22.69 54.92
N GLN A 9 -43.04 21.62 54.23
CA GLN A 9 -43.79 20.40 53.84
C GLN A 9 -44.86 20.66 52.75
N THR A 10 -44.79 20.01 51.58
CA THR A 10 -45.49 18.74 51.20
C THR A 10 -45.47 18.48 49.68
N SER A 11 -45.47 17.18 49.33
CA SER A 11 -46.18 16.47 48.23
C SER A 11 -45.74 16.59 46.75
N THR A 12 -45.18 15.47 46.27
CA THR A 12 -45.38 14.68 45.01
C THR A 12 -46.78 14.78 44.34
N PRO A 13 -47.08 14.16 43.14
CA PRO A 13 -46.26 13.38 42.17
C PRO A 13 -46.59 13.63 40.65
N ALA A 14 -45.90 12.88 39.78
CA ALA A 14 -46.34 12.30 38.49
C ALA A 14 -46.92 13.20 37.36
N SER A 15 -46.28 13.16 36.18
CA SER A 15 -46.92 12.59 34.98
C SER A 15 -45.92 12.49 33.82
N ASN A 16 -45.84 11.29 33.25
CA ASN A 16 -45.36 11.04 31.89
C ASN A 16 -46.12 11.91 30.87
N ALA A 17 -45.41 12.43 29.87
CA ALA A 17 -45.95 12.65 28.53
C ALA A 17 -44.81 12.87 27.52
N THR A 18 -44.50 11.82 26.76
CA THR A 18 -44.04 11.95 25.36
C THR A 18 -45.33 11.84 24.53
N PRO A 19 -45.58 12.67 23.48
CA PRO A 19 -45.08 12.29 22.15
C PRO A 19 -44.80 13.43 21.15
N ALA A 20 -43.64 13.31 20.48
CA ALA A 20 -43.47 13.42 19.01
C ALA A 20 -43.76 14.78 18.30
N PRO A 21 -43.60 14.89 16.96
CA PRO A 21 -42.36 15.39 16.34
C PRO A 21 -42.62 16.56 15.36
N SER A 22 -41.76 17.57 15.34
CA SER A 22 -41.81 18.60 14.29
C SER A 22 -40.79 18.32 13.19
N THR A 23 -41.28 17.67 12.14
CA THR A 23 -40.72 17.66 10.78
C THR A 23 -40.71 19.07 10.20
N GLN A 24 -39.56 19.59 9.78
CA GLN A 24 -39.44 20.50 8.65
C GLN A 24 -38.16 20.19 7.87
N GLN A 25 -38.34 19.61 6.66
CA GLN A 25 -37.39 19.68 5.55
C GLN A 25 -37.62 21.01 4.78
N PRO A 26 -37.08 21.20 3.55
CA PRO A 26 -35.73 21.65 3.24
C PRO A 26 -35.77 22.97 2.41
N SER A 27 -34.69 23.74 2.37
CA SER A 27 -34.57 24.82 1.37
C SER A 27 -33.25 24.73 0.60
N SER A 28 -33.45 24.44 -0.69
CA SER A 28 -32.53 24.47 -1.82
C SER A 28 -31.45 25.55 -1.81
N SER A 29 -30.24 25.18 -2.24
CA SER A 29 -29.47 25.97 -3.21
C SER A 29 -28.23 25.20 -3.71
N ARG A 30 -28.10 25.12 -5.04
CA ARG A 30 -26.95 24.60 -5.81
C ARG A 30 -26.88 25.46 -7.09
N PRO A 31 -25.78 25.51 -7.88
CA PRO A 31 -24.35 25.40 -7.57
C PRO A 31 -23.60 26.71 -7.95
N ARG A 32 -22.40 26.92 -7.39
CA ARG A 32 -21.43 27.89 -7.97
C ARG A 32 -20.21 27.13 -8.48
N ARG A 33 -20.11 27.03 -9.81
CA ARG A 33 -18.93 26.58 -10.56
C ARG A 33 -17.76 27.53 -10.28
N ARG A 34 -16.63 26.99 -9.84
CA ARG A 34 -15.34 27.68 -9.88
C ARG A 34 -14.29 26.72 -10.45
N ASN A 35 -13.81 27.05 -11.65
CA ASN A 35 -12.64 26.45 -12.27
C ASN A 35 -11.41 26.66 -11.37
N GLN A 36 -10.64 25.60 -11.15
CA GLN A 36 -9.23 25.68 -10.77
C GLN A 36 -8.46 24.64 -11.58
N HIS A 37 -7.63 25.12 -12.49
CA HIS A 37 -6.44 24.41 -12.94
C HIS A 37 -5.36 24.57 -11.87
N GLY A 38 -4.54 23.53 -11.66
CA GLY A 38 -3.24 23.66 -10.99
C GLY A 38 -3.03 22.75 -9.79
N ALA A 39 -1.95 21.95 -9.89
CA ALA A 39 -1.33 21.10 -8.88
C ALA A 39 -2.05 19.78 -8.56
N SER A 40 -1.62 18.71 -9.23
CA SER A 40 -1.68 17.36 -8.67
C SER A 40 -0.81 17.33 -7.40
N GLN A 41 -1.42 17.65 -6.27
CA GLN A 41 -0.82 17.33 -4.97
C GLN A 41 -0.60 15.82 -4.92
N PRO A 42 0.54 15.34 -4.37
CA PRO A 42 0.72 13.91 -4.17
C PRO A 42 -0.42 13.45 -3.28
N ALA A 43 -1.30 12.60 -3.81
CA ALA A 43 -2.41 12.04 -3.06
C ALA A 43 -1.82 11.42 -1.80
N THR A 44 -2.00 12.10 -0.66
CA THR A 44 -1.73 11.55 0.65
C THR A 44 -2.66 10.36 0.76
N ARG A 45 -2.14 9.18 0.45
CA ARG A 45 -2.90 7.93 0.55
C ARG A 45 -3.34 7.86 1.99
N ALA A 46 -4.61 8.22 2.22
CA ALA A 46 -5.20 8.21 3.54
C ALA A 46 -5.07 6.78 4.02
N PHE A 47 -4.18 6.56 5.00
CA PHE A 47 -4.02 5.26 5.62
C PHE A 47 -5.41 4.79 6.06
N ALA A 48 -5.72 3.52 5.85
CA ALA A 48 -7.01 2.96 6.24
C ALA A 48 -7.15 3.04 7.76
N VAL A 49 -7.76 4.11 8.26
CA VAL A 49 -8.03 4.30 9.69
C VAL A 49 -9.20 3.42 10.05
N LEU A 50 -8.98 2.45 10.94
CA LEU A 50 -10.04 1.62 11.48
C LEU A 50 -10.98 2.49 12.31
N LYS A 51 -12.23 2.65 11.85
CA LYS A 51 -13.27 3.32 12.64
C LYS A 51 -13.89 2.32 13.61
N PRO A 52 -14.04 2.67 14.90
CA PRO A 52 -14.74 1.82 15.85
C PRO A 52 -16.18 1.62 15.38
N ARG A 53 -16.60 0.35 15.21
CA ARG A 53 -17.95 0.00 14.76
C ARG A 53 -18.66 -0.80 15.85
N VAL A 54 -19.72 -0.23 16.41
CA VAL A 54 -20.63 -0.93 17.31
C VAL A 54 -21.74 -1.58 16.49
N ARG A 55 -22.01 -2.87 16.74
CA ARG A 55 -23.16 -3.58 16.16
C ARG A 55 -24.04 -4.06 17.30
N GLN A 56 -25.35 -3.78 17.21
CA GLN A 56 -26.33 -4.37 18.10
C GLN A 56 -26.58 -5.82 17.66
N ILE A 57 -26.47 -6.76 18.59
CA ILE A 57 -26.62 -8.20 18.34
C ILE A 57 -27.80 -8.68 19.17
N SER A 58 -28.74 -9.37 18.54
CA SER A 58 -29.90 -9.92 19.27
C SER A 58 -29.45 -10.99 20.27
N GLN A 59 -30.12 -11.05 21.42
CA GLN A 59 -29.84 -12.06 22.45
C GLN A 59 -30.04 -13.50 21.91
N ALA A 60 -30.98 -13.69 20.98
CA ALA A 60 -31.16 -14.96 20.27
C ALA A 60 -29.90 -15.35 19.47
N THR A 61 -29.27 -14.40 18.78
CA THR A 61 -28.03 -14.65 18.03
C THR A 61 -26.86 -14.98 18.95
N ILE A 62 -26.80 -14.37 20.12
CA ILE A 62 -25.80 -14.69 21.14
C ILE A 62 -26.02 -16.12 21.64
N ALA A 63 -27.25 -16.50 22.01
CA ALA A 63 -27.53 -17.84 22.52
C ALA A 63 -27.31 -18.95 21.48
N THR A 64 -27.59 -18.71 20.19
CA THR A 64 -27.49 -19.75 19.16
C THR A 64 -26.14 -19.81 18.46
N LYS A 65 -25.48 -18.67 18.22
CA LYS A 65 -24.26 -18.61 17.38
C LYS A 65 -22.97 -18.44 18.17
N TRP A 66 -23.03 -18.08 19.45
CA TRP A 66 -21.82 -17.89 20.23
C TRP A 66 -21.49 -19.19 20.96
N PRO A 67 -20.36 -19.84 20.60
CA PRO A 67 -19.94 -21.02 21.29
C PRO A 67 -19.58 -20.69 22.74
N LEU A 68 -19.70 -21.70 23.61
CA LEU A 68 -19.14 -21.60 24.96
C LEU A 68 -17.61 -21.60 24.87
N LEU A 69 -16.96 -21.00 25.88
CA LEU A 69 -15.51 -21.00 25.97
C LEU A 69 -15.00 -22.45 26.02
N SER A 70 -13.99 -22.78 25.21
CA SER A 70 -13.42 -24.13 25.19
C SER A 70 -12.73 -24.48 26.51
N ALA A 71 -12.73 -25.77 26.86
CA ALA A 71 -12.08 -26.27 28.08
C ALA A 71 -10.61 -25.83 28.25
N PRO A 72 -9.73 -25.88 27.22
CA PRO A 72 -8.36 -25.41 27.37
C PRO A 72 -8.29 -23.90 27.67
N ALA A 73 -9.09 -23.08 26.99
CA ALA A 73 -9.12 -21.64 27.23
C ALA A 73 -9.65 -21.30 28.64
N GLN A 74 -10.60 -22.07 29.17
CA GLN A 74 -11.04 -21.95 30.56
C GLN A 74 -9.90 -22.25 31.53
N GLN A 75 -9.12 -23.29 31.29
CA GLN A 75 -8.00 -23.66 32.15
C GLN A 75 -6.91 -22.58 32.16
N ARG A 76 -6.58 -22.00 31.00
CA ARG A 76 -5.66 -20.87 30.89
C ARG A 76 -6.15 -19.63 31.63
N ALA A 77 -7.44 -19.31 31.52
CA ALA A 77 -8.03 -18.22 32.28
C ALA A 77 -7.92 -18.44 33.81
N ARG A 78 -8.04 -19.69 34.29
CA ARG A 78 -7.79 -20.03 35.70
C ARG A 78 -6.33 -19.82 36.09
N GLU A 79 -5.40 -20.23 35.25
CA GLU A 79 -3.96 -20.01 35.46
C GLU A 79 -3.65 -18.51 35.59
N ILE A 80 -4.21 -17.67 34.73
CA ILE A 80 -4.08 -16.21 34.80
C ILE A 80 -4.67 -15.66 36.11
N LEU A 81 -5.88 -16.08 36.48
CA LEU A 81 -6.53 -15.62 37.71
C LEU A 81 -5.77 -16.06 38.97
N THR A 82 -5.18 -17.26 38.98
CA THR A 82 -4.37 -17.74 40.09
C THR A 82 -3.01 -17.04 40.17
N ALA A 83 -2.39 -16.72 39.04
CA ALA A 83 -1.19 -15.87 38.99
C ALA A 83 -1.48 -14.45 39.51
N ALA A 84 -2.60 -13.85 39.11
CA ALA A 84 -3.06 -12.56 39.63
C ALA A 84 -3.35 -12.61 41.14
N LYS A 85 -3.98 -13.71 41.62
CA LYS A 85 -4.19 -13.95 43.06
C LYS A 85 -2.86 -13.93 43.83
N ARG A 86 -1.83 -14.62 43.32
CA ARG A 86 -0.50 -14.66 43.97
C ARG A 86 0.09 -13.26 44.14
N SER A 87 0.03 -12.42 43.10
CA SER A 87 0.52 -11.04 43.15
C SER A 87 -0.14 -10.21 44.27
N VAL A 88 -1.47 -10.31 44.41
CA VAL A 88 -2.20 -9.57 45.45
C VAL A 88 -1.88 -10.09 46.84
N VAL A 89 -1.82 -11.41 47.03
CA VAL A 89 -1.47 -12.02 48.32
C VAL A 89 -0.06 -11.63 48.74
N THR A 90 0.91 -11.63 47.82
CA THR A 90 2.29 -11.21 48.11
C THR A 90 2.44 -9.71 48.37
N SER A 91 1.50 -8.88 47.90
CA SER A 91 1.55 -7.43 48.10
C SER A 91 1.25 -7.01 49.55
N HIS A 92 0.53 -7.84 50.31
CA HIS A 92 0.23 -7.58 51.71
C HIS A 92 1.35 -8.13 52.60
N TRP A 93 1.81 -7.34 53.56
CA TRP A 93 2.82 -7.75 54.55
C TRP A 93 2.21 -8.49 55.74
N ASP A 94 0.97 -8.14 56.11
CA ASP A 94 0.25 -8.71 57.25
C ASP A 94 -0.36 -10.08 56.90
N GLU A 95 -0.01 -11.12 57.67
CA GLU A 95 -0.53 -12.48 57.47
C GLU A 95 -2.05 -12.57 57.61
N ARG A 96 -2.63 -11.80 58.54
CA ARG A 96 -4.09 -11.74 58.70
C ARG A 96 -4.79 -11.14 57.48
N ARG A 97 -4.23 -10.06 56.91
CA ARG A 97 -4.77 -9.43 55.70
C ARG A 97 -4.54 -10.31 54.48
N ARG A 98 -3.43 -11.09 54.43
CA ARG A 98 -3.20 -12.11 53.40
C ARG A 98 -4.29 -13.16 53.42
N ALA A 99 -4.61 -13.74 54.57
CA ALA A 99 -5.64 -14.77 54.69
C ALA A 99 -7.04 -14.25 54.31
N GLU A 100 -7.40 -13.03 54.74
CA GLU A 100 -8.66 -12.38 54.37
C GLU A 100 -8.75 -12.10 52.86
N ALA A 101 -7.68 -11.54 52.27
CA ALA A 101 -7.59 -11.30 50.83
C ALA A 101 -7.62 -12.62 50.04
N GLU A 102 -6.93 -13.65 50.52
CA GLU A 102 -6.90 -14.96 49.89
C GLU A 102 -8.29 -15.59 49.84
N SER A 103 -9.03 -15.54 50.95
CA SER A 103 -10.40 -16.04 51.06
C SER A 103 -11.35 -15.28 50.14
N ALA A 104 -11.29 -13.94 50.17
CA ALA A 104 -12.13 -13.08 49.33
C ALA A 104 -11.88 -13.32 47.83
N ILE A 105 -10.61 -13.32 47.41
CA ILE A 105 -10.21 -13.53 46.02
C ILE A 105 -10.54 -14.96 45.57
N SER A 106 -10.31 -15.97 46.40
CA SER A 106 -10.65 -17.37 46.07
C SER A 106 -12.17 -17.53 45.85
N GLY A 107 -13.00 -16.81 46.62
CA GLY A 107 -14.44 -16.74 46.41
C GLY A 107 -14.81 -16.11 45.06
N VAL A 108 -14.11 -15.06 44.63
CA VAL A 108 -14.30 -14.42 43.31
C VAL A 108 -13.85 -15.33 42.18
N VAL A 109 -12.65 -15.93 42.28
CA VAL A 109 -12.12 -16.85 41.26
C VAL A 109 -13.09 -18.01 41.01
N ARG A 110 -13.61 -18.64 42.07
CA ARG A 110 -14.63 -19.71 41.94
C ARG A 110 -15.92 -19.24 41.26
N LYS A 111 -16.37 -18.00 41.52
CA LYS A 111 -17.54 -17.42 40.86
C LYS A 111 -17.28 -17.18 39.37
N VAL A 112 -16.10 -16.65 39.04
CA VAL A 112 -15.67 -16.39 37.66
C VAL A 112 -15.53 -17.70 36.88
N GLU A 113 -14.94 -18.75 37.47
CA GLU A 113 -14.83 -20.08 36.86
C GLU A 113 -16.19 -20.68 36.50
N ARG A 114 -17.17 -20.61 37.41
CA ARG A 114 -18.55 -21.08 37.16
C ARG A 114 -19.24 -20.30 36.05
N ARG A 115 -18.91 -19.01 35.90
CA ARG A 115 -19.48 -18.13 34.87
C ARG A 115 -18.78 -18.30 33.53
N LEU A 116 -17.47 -18.56 33.51
CA LEU A 116 -16.68 -18.76 32.29
C LEU A 116 -17.19 -19.94 31.46
N GLY A 117 -17.54 -21.05 32.11
CA GLY A 117 -18.10 -22.23 31.44
C GLY A 117 -19.54 -22.05 30.93
N ARG A 118 -20.22 -20.96 31.32
CA ARG A 118 -21.61 -20.66 30.94
C ARG A 118 -21.74 -19.39 30.08
N MET A 119 -20.63 -18.70 29.85
CA MET A 119 -20.63 -17.43 29.12
C MET A 119 -20.48 -17.70 27.63
N PRO A 120 -21.44 -17.29 26.79
CA PRO A 120 -21.26 -17.33 25.35
C PRO A 120 -20.14 -16.36 24.97
N VAL A 121 -19.20 -16.82 24.15
CA VAL A 121 -18.06 -16.02 23.70
C VAL A 121 -18.22 -15.75 22.19
N PRO A 122 -17.97 -14.52 21.71
CA PRO A 122 -18.09 -14.22 20.28
C PRO A 122 -17.28 -15.23 19.44
N PRO A 123 -17.82 -15.77 18.33
CA PRO A 123 -17.17 -16.84 17.56
C PRO A 123 -15.80 -16.45 16.97
N ARG A 124 -15.44 -15.17 17.01
CA ARG A 124 -14.16 -14.65 16.52
C ARG A 124 -13.07 -14.59 17.60
N THR A 125 -13.41 -14.85 18.88
CA THR A 125 -12.38 -14.99 19.92
C THR A 125 -11.65 -16.30 19.69
N ARG A 126 -10.35 -16.20 19.43
CA ARG A 126 -9.50 -17.37 19.26
C ARG A 126 -8.94 -17.78 20.62
N GLU A 127 -8.77 -19.09 20.83
CA GLU A 127 -8.34 -19.65 22.12
C GLU A 127 -6.98 -19.11 22.58
N TRP A 128 -6.08 -18.81 21.64
CA TRP A 128 -4.74 -18.27 21.93
C TRP A 128 -4.74 -16.92 22.63
N VAL A 129 -5.86 -16.18 22.64
CA VAL A 129 -5.95 -14.90 23.35
C VAL A 129 -5.78 -15.10 24.87
N PHE A 130 -6.03 -16.31 25.38
CA PHE A 130 -5.81 -16.67 26.78
C PHE A 130 -4.41 -17.28 27.03
N ASP A 131 -3.63 -17.53 25.98
CA ASP A 131 -2.26 -18.04 26.08
C ASP A 131 -1.27 -16.87 26.04
N ALA A 132 -0.76 -16.46 27.20
CA ALA A 132 0.17 -15.32 27.31
C ALA A 132 1.43 -15.50 26.43
N GLU A 133 2.02 -16.69 26.43
CA GLU A 133 3.20 -17.02 25.61
C GLU A 133 2.93 -16.83 24.12
N ARG A 134 1.80 -17.36 23.63
CA ARG A 134 1.44 -17.29 22.22
C ARG A 134 1.09 -15.88 21.77
N VAL A 135 0.47 -15.09 22.65
CA VAL A 135 0.25 -13.65 22.42
C VAL A 135 1.59 -12.92 22.34
N GLY A 136 2.52 -13.22 23.24
CA GLY A 136 3.87 -12.63 23.26
C GLY A 136 4.68 -12.97 22.01
N GLU A 137 4.71 -14.25 21.60
CA GLU A 137 5.34 -14.70 20.36
C GLU A 137 4.75 -13.98 19.14
N ASN A 138 3.43 -13.86 19.05
CA ASN A 138 2.77 -13.17 17.96
C ASN A 138 3.10 -11.67 17.95
N SER A 139 3.17 -11.02 19.11
CA SER A 139 3.62 -9.62 19.22
C SER A 139 5.05 -9.48 18.67
N ARG A 140 5.97 -10.34 19.10
CA ARG A 140 7.36 -10.33 18.64
C ARG A 140 7.48 -10.58 17.14
N LEU A 141 6.66 -11.47 16.58
CA LEU A 141 6.60 -11.72 15.14
C LEU A 141 6.07 -10.50 14.37
N LEU A 142 5.02 -9.86 14.88
CA LEU A 142 4.47 -8.65 14.26
C LEU A 142 5.44 -7.48 14.34
N GLU A 143 6.14 -7.33 15.47
CA GLU A 143 7.22 -6.34 15.65
C GLU A 143 8.37 -6.60 14.68
N GLY A 144 8.80 -7.86 14.52
CA GLY A 144 9.85 -8.23 13.55
C GLY A 144 9.44 -7.94 12.10
N ARG A 145 8.17 -8.16 11.75
CA ARG A 145 7.64 -7.78 10.43
C ARG A 145 7.58 -6.26 10.27
N LEU A 146 7.18 -5.55 11.31
CA LEU A 146 7.12 -4.09 11.30
C LEU A 146 8.52 -3.49 11.12
N THR A 147 9.54 -3.97 11.85
CA THR A 147 10.92 -3.48 11.72
C THR A 147 11.50 -3.77 10.34
N SER A 148 11.30 -4.98 9.81
CA SER A 148 11.69 -5.33 8.43
C SER A 148 11.02 -4.42 7.40
N ALA A 149 9.72 -4.16 7.54
CA ALA A 149 8.98 -3.26 6.65
C ALA A 149 9.47 -1.80 6.77
N MET A 150 9.78 -1.32 7.98
CA MET A 150 10.33 0.01 8.19
C MET A 150 11.70 0.15 7.50
N HIS A 151 12.59 -0.83 7.66
CA HIS A 151 13.88 -0.84 6.98
C HIS A 151 13.73 -0.87 5.45
N ALA A 152 12.78 -1.66 4.92
CA ALA A 152 12.49 -1.68 3.49
C ALA A 152 12.00 -0.31 2.99
N VAL A 153 11.14 0.37 3.75
CA VAL A 153 10.68 1.73 3.43
C VAL A 153 11.84 2.74 3.47
N GLU A 154 12.75 2.63 4.42
CA GLU A 154 13.94 3.49 4.50
C GLU A 154 14.86 3.30 3.30
N LEU A 155 15.12 2.05 2.90
CA LEU A 155 15.91 1.73 1.72
C LEU A 155 15.28 2.30 0.45
N LEU A 156 13.97 2.09 0.25
CA LEU A 156 13.24 2.62 -0.90
C LEU A 156 13.25 4.15 -0.94
N LYS A 157 13.12 4.82 0.22
CA LYS A 157 13.25 6.28 0.29
C LYS A 157 14.65 6.76 -0.05
N ALA A 158 15.68 6.06 0.39
CA ALA A 158 17.05 6.38 0.04
C ALA A 158 17.29 6.22 -1.48
N GLU A 159 16.73 5.17 -2.07
CA GLU A 159 16.86 4.93 -3.51
C GLU A 159 16.10 5.97 -4.35
N ILE A 160 14.86 6.31 -3.96
CA ILE A 160 14.09 7.39 -4.60
C ILE A 160 14.90 8.69 -4.61
N ARG A 161 15.55 9.05 -3.50
CA ARG A 161 16.38 10.27 -3.43
C ARG A 161 17.57 10.23 -4.38
N LYS A 162 18.21 9.07 -4.56
CA LYS A 162 19.31 8.92 -5.53
C LYS A 162 18.81 9.10 -6.96
N GLU A 163 17.71 8.45 -7.29
CA GLU A 163 17.09 8.54 -8.62
C GLU A 163 16.60 9.96 -8.93
N GLU A 164 16.00 10.64 -7.95
CA GLU A 164 15.62 12.06 -8.08
C GLU A 164 16.83 12.96 -8.37
N ASN A 165 17.94 12.75 -7.66
CA ASN A 165 19.18 13.49 -7.91
C ASN A 165 19.78 13.18 -9.29
N ALA A 166 19.75 11.92 -9.72
CA ALA A 166 20.22 11.52 -11.06
C ALA A 166 19.36 12.17 -12.16
N LEU A 167 18.04 12.18 -11.98
CA LEU A 167 17.11 12.86 -12.88
C LEU A 167 17.34 14.37 -12.96
N GLU A 168 17.68 15.03 -11.85
CA GLU A 168 18.04 16.45 -11.84
C GLU A 168 19.28 16.72 -12.71
N VAL A 169 20.32 15.89 -12.57
CA VAL A 169 21.55 15.98 -13.37
C VAL A 169 21.27 15.77 -14.85
N ASP A 170 20.49 14.75 -15.21
CA ASP A 170 20.17 14.46 -16.60
C ASP A 170 19.26 15.52 -17.24
N ARG A 171 18.34 16.10 -16.46
CA ARG A 171 17.56 17.28 -16.91
C ARG A 171 18.46 18.48 -17.18
N GLY A 172 19.46 18.72 -16.33
CA GLY A 172 20.47 19.75 -16.55
C GLY A 172 21.23 19.54 -17.86
N ARG A 173 21.76 18.33 -18.08
CA ARG A 173 22.47 17.96 -19.31
C ARG A 173 21.59 18.09 -20.55
N TYR A 174 20.34 17.66 -20.48
CA TYR A 174 19.39 17.80 -21.60
C TYR A 174 19.12 19.27 -21.92
N ALA A 175 19.00 20.13 -20.91
CA ALA A 175 18.81 21.57 -21.11
C ALA A 175 20.03 22.21 -21.79
N GLU A 176 21.24 21.83 -21.39
CA GLU A 176 22.49 22.27 -22.04
C GLU A 176 22.57 21.83 -23.50
N LEU A 177 22.32 20.55 -23.79
CA LEU A 177 22.30 20.03 -25.15
C LEU A 177 21.23 20.71 -26.00
N GLN A 178 20.05 20.97 -25.43
CA GLN A 178 18.98 21.68 -26.14
C GLN A 178 19.37 23.14 -26.43
N ALA A 179 20.03 23.83 -25.50
CA ALA A 179 20.51 25.18 -25.70
C ALA A 179 21.59 25.23 -26.79
N ASN A 180 22.53 24.29 -26.76
CA ASN A 180 23.60 24.16 -27.76
C ASN A 180 23.03 23.85 -29.15
N ALA A 181 22.12 22.87 -29.27
CA ALA A 181 21.46 22.55 -30.54
C ALA A 181 20.68 23.75 -31.13
N LYS A 182 20.00 24.53 -30.27
CA LYS A 182 19.32 25.77 -30.69
C LYS A 182 20.30 26.86 -31.11
N ALA A 183 21.46 26.97 -30.45
CA ALA A 183 22.50 27.93 -30.82
C ALA A 183 23.12 27.57 -32.18
N GLU A 184 23.48 26.30 -32.38
CA GLU A 184 23.98 25.78 -33.66
C GLU A 184 22.97 26.00 -34.78
N TYR A 185 21.69 25.67 -34.58
CA TYR A 185 20.65 25.93 -35.59
C TYR A 185 20.54 27.42 -35.94
N LYS A 186 20.65 28.31 -34.96
CA LYS A 186 20.67 29.76 -35.19
C LYS A 186 21.91 30.21 -35.95
N GLU A 187 23.09 29.64 -35.67
CA GLU A 187 24.30 29.95 -36.41
C GLU A 187 24.23 29.42 -37.85
N LEU A 188 23.75 28.19 -38.05
CA LEU A 188 23.51 27.61 -39.38
C LEU A 188 22.53 28.45 -40.20
N THR A 189 21.40 28.86 -39.62
CA THR A 189 20.43 29.72 -40.34
C THR A 189 21.02 31.10 -40.67
N LYS A 190 21.81 31.70 -39.78
CA LYS A 190 22.55 32.93 -40.09
C LYS A 190 23.56 32.71 -41.21
N GLN A 191 24.32 31.62 -41.19
CA GLN A 191 25.30 31.28 -42.23
C GLN A 191 24.62 31.03 -43.57
N ALA A 192 23.53 30.24 -43.59
CA ALA A 192 22.71 30.00 -44.77
C ALA A 192 22.10 31.29 -45.34
N SER A 193 21.68 32.23 -44.48
CA SER A 193 21.18 33.54 -44.94
C SER A 193 22.27 34.42 -45.59
N LYS A 194 23.54 34.22 -45.22
CA LYS A 194 24.71 34.90 -45.80
C LYS A 194 25.25 34.18 -47.04
N ALA A 195 24.78 32.97 -47.33
CA ALA A 195 25.15 32.23 -48.53
C ALA A 195 24.56 32.89 -49.79
N HIS A 196 25.26 32.72 -50.92
CA HIS A 196 24.86 33.33 -52.18
C HIS A 196 23.45 32.85 -52.61
N PRO A 197 22.57 33.72 -53.15
CA PRO A 197 21.17 33.41 -53.45
C PRO A 197 20.93 32.14 -54.30
N LEU A 198 21.88 31.78 -55.16
CA LEU A 198 21.82 30.56 -55.98
C LEU A 198 21.95 29.25 -55.18
N LEU A 199 22.63 29.26 -54.03
CA LEU A 199 22.74 28.09 -53.13
C LEU A 199 21.53 27.97 -52.21
N ARG A 200 20.88 29.09 -51.88
CA ARG A 200 19.68 29.15 -51.01
C ARG A 200 18.44 28.49 -51.65
N VAL A 201 18.34 28.53 -52.99
CA VAL A 201 17.23 27.89 -53.73
C VAL A 201 17.36 26.36 -53.76
N ALA A 202 18.59 25.83 -53.62
CA ALA A 202 18.83 24.39 -53.55
C ALA A 202 18.37 23.79 -52.20
N GLU A 203 18.53 24.52 -51.09
CA GLU A 203 18.10 24.07 -49.76
C GLU A 203 16.57 24.08 -49.58
N SER A 204 15.84 25.02 -50.18
CA SER A 204 14.37 25.05 -50.13
C SER A 204 13.68 23.90 -50.89
N ASN A 205 14.42 23.16 -51.71
CA ASN A 205 13.96 21.98 -52.43
C ASN A 205 14.33 20.65 -51.74
N GLN A 206 14.85 20.68 -50.50
CA GLN A 206 15.04 19.48 -49.70
C GLN A 206 13.68 18.96 -49.21
N GLY A 207 12.98 18.28 -50.11
CA GLY A 207 12.06 17.23 -49.72
C GLY A 207 12.83 16.21 -48.89
N GLU A 208 12.17 15.65 -47.89
CA GLU A 208 12.69 14.66 -46.95
C GLU A 208 13.69 13.69 -47.63
N ASP A 209 14.99 13.87 -47.36
CA ASP A 209 16.05 12.94 -47.76
C ASP A 209 15.88 11.66 -46.95
N THR A 210 14.87 10.87 -47.32
CA THR A 210 14.66 9.53 -46.81
C THR A 210 15.76 8.62 -47.37
N ALA A 211 16.14 7.59 -46.62
CA ALA A 211 17.19 6.65 -47.03
C ALA A 211 16.95 5.99 -48.41
N GLU A 212 15.70 6.00 -48.88
CA GLU A 212 15.29 5.51 -50.19
C GLU A 212 15.57 6.51 -51.33
N ALA A 213 15.53 7.81 -51.06
CA ALA A 213 15.87 8.87 -52.03
C ALA A 213 17.37 8.88 -52.38
N ILE A 214 18.22 8.49 -51.42
CA ILE A 214 19.69 8.43 -51.58
C ILE A 214 20.14 7.16 -52.35
N ARG A 215 19.21 6.31 -52.82
CA ARG A 215 19.53 4.98 -53.39
C ARG A 215 20.51 4.20 -52.52
N LEU A 216 20.42 4.36 -51.20
CA LEU A 216 21.22 3.56 -50.27
C LEU A 216 20.65 2.14 -50.33
N ARG A 217 21.33 1.27 -51.10
CA ARG A 217 20.89 -0.12 -51.27
C ARG A 217 20.82 -0.77 -49.90
N LYS A 218 19.60 -1.10 -49.44
CA LYS A 218 19.41 -2.10 -48.37
C LYS A 218 20.18 -3.35 -48.83
N PRO A 219 21.18 -3.85 -48.08
CA PRO A 219 21.95 -5.01 -48.49
C PRO A 219 21.01 -6.22 -48.51
N THR A 220 20.46 -6.52 -49.68
CA THR A 220 19.75 -7.76 -49.94
C THR A 220 20.80 -8.81 -50.21
N SER A 221 20.80 -9.85 -49.37
CA SER A 221 21.73 -10.97 -49.36
C SER A 221 23.10 -10.70 -48.74
N LYS A 222 23.52 -11.68 -47.94
CA LYS A 222 24.87 -11.89 -47.42
C LYS A 222 25.86 -11.91 -48.59
N ALA A 223 26.24 -10.74 -49.09
CA ALA A 223 27.50 -10.61 -49.80
C ALA A 223 28.57 -10.84 -48.74
N ALA A 224 28.98 -12.10 -48.60
CA ALA A 224 30.25 -12.42 -47.96
C ALA A 224 31.28 -11.52 -48.63
N ILE A 225 31.71 -10.49 -47.91
CA ILE A 225 32.93 -9.79 -48.22
C ILE A 225 34.01 -10.87 -48.02
N ARG A 226 34.31 -11.63 -49.07
CA ARG A 226 35.46 -12.52 -49.10
C ARG A 226 36.68 -11.62 -49.22
N LEU A 227 37.07 -11.08 -48.08
CA LEU A 227 38.43 -10.62 -47.82
C LEU A 227 39.26 -11.88 -47.52
N ASP A 228 39.42 -12.76 -48.53
CA ASP A 228 40.32 -13.91 -48.39
C ASP A 228 41.80 -13.46 -48.37
N ASP A 229 42.07 -12.18 -48.66
CA ASP A 229 43.39 -11.51 -48.58
C ASP A 229 43.42 -10.39 -47.51
N ALA A 230 42.83 -10.61 -46.34
CA ALA A 230 42.96 -9.67 -45.21
C ALA A 230 44.31 -9.88 -44.48
N ASP A 231 45.04 -8.79 -44.25
CA ASP A 231 46.25 -8.75 -43.41
C ASP A 231 46.01 -9.45 -42.04
N SER A 232 47.07 -10.06 -41.47
CA SER A 232 47.00 -10.84 -40.22
C SER A 232 46.27 -10.13 -39.07
N ASP A 233 46.37 -8.82 -39.04
CA ASP A 233 45.81 -7.98 -37.98
C ASP A 233 44.30 -7.81 -38.14
N ILE A 234 43.81 -7.77 -39.38
CA ILE A 234 42.37 -7.65 -39.72
C ILE A 234 41.65 -8.98 -39.50
N ALA A 235 42.32 -10.11 -39.74
CA ALA A 235 41.76 -11.44 -39.49
C ALA A 235 41.38 -11.63 -38.01
N SER A 236 42.23 -11.15 -37.09
CA SER A 236 41.96 -11.20 -35.65
C SER A 236 40.73 -10.35 -35.25
N LEU A 237 40.59 -9.17 -35.84
CA LEU A 237 39.47 -8.26 -35.60
C LEU A 237 38.16 -8.81 -36.17
N MET A 238 38.22 -9.44 -37.36
CA MET A 238 37.07 -10.13 -37.94
C MET A 238 36.63 -11.32 -37.11
N GLN A 239 37.55 -12.08 -36.54
CA GLN A 239 37.23 -13.19 -35.64
C GLN A 239 36.61 -12.70 -34.32
N GLN A 240 37.08 -11.58 -33.79
CA GLN A 240 36.46 -10.93 -32.62
C GLN A 240 35.05 -10.43 -32.96
N PHE A 241 34.85 -9.85 -34.13
CA PHE A 241 33.56 -9.36 -34.58
C PHE A 241 32.57 -10.51 -34.85
N SER A 242 33.02 -11.61 -35.47
CA SER A 242 32.17 -12.79 -35.67
C SER A 242 31.81 -13.44 -34.34
N SER A 243 32.77 -13.58 -33.41
CA SER A 243 32.52 -14.06 -32.05
C SER A 243 31.52 -13.17 -31.28
N HIS A 244 31.60 -11.85 -31.46
CA HIS A 244 30.66 -10.92 -30.85
C HIS A 244 29.26 -11.01 -31.48
N LEU A 245 29.17 -11.15 -32.80
CA LEU A 245 27.91 -11.37 -33.49
C LEU A 245 27.28 -12.72 -33.12
N ASP A 246 28.08 -13.77 -32.92
CA ASP A 246 27.62 -15.07 -32.44
C ASP A 246 27.14 -14.98 -30.99
N HIS A 247 27.79 -14.18 -30.14
CA HIS A 247 27.28 -13.90 -28.79
C HIS A 247 25.98 -13.07 -28.82
N MET A 248 25.88 -12.06 -29.68
CA MET A 248 24.66 -11.27 -29.82
C MET A 248 23.50 -12.09 -30.40
N SER A 249 23.77 -12.99 -31.35
CA SER A 249 22.75 -13.89 -31.92
C SER A 249 22.30 -14.93 -30.90
N ALA A 250 23.21 -15.53 -30.14
CA ALA A 250 22.87 -16.45 -29.05
C ALA A 250 22.05 -15.75 -27.95
N ASN A 251 22.40 -14.50 -27.59
CA ASN A 251 21.60 -13.69 -26.66
C ASN A 251 20.22 -13.36 -27.25
N TYR A 252 20.15 -13.05 -28.54
CA TYR A 252 18.88 -12.79 -29.22
C TYR A 252 17.99 -14.03 -29.21
N GLU A 253 18.51 -15.22 -29.53
CA GLU A 253 17.75 -16.47 -29.48
C GLU A 253 17.18 -16.77 -28.09
N GLN A 254 17.95 -16.50 -27.02
CA GLN A 254 17.46 -16.62 -25.64
C GLN A 254 16.34 -15.63 -25.30
N VAL A 255 16.36 -14.43 -25.90
CA VAL A 255 15.37 -13.38 -25.64
C VAL A 255 14.16 -13.47 -26.59
N ASN A 256 14.31 -14.09 -27.77
CA ASN A 256 13.31 -14.12 -28.85
C ASN A 256 12.03 -14.89 -28.48
N GLY A 257 12.02 -15.69 -27.41
CA GLY A 257 10.83 -16.36 -26.89
C GLY A 257 10.22 -15.70 -25.63
N LEU A 258 10.93 -14.80 -24.95
CA LEU A 258 10.46 -14.21 -23.69
C LEU A 258 9.22 -13.35 -23.89
N ARG A 259 9.12 -12.64 -25.02
CA ARG A 259 7.95 -11.81 -25.31
C ARG A 259 6.69 -12.64 -25.49
N GLU A 260 6.79 -13.79 -26.17
CA GLU A 260 5.68 -14.72 -26.35
C GLU A 260 5.27 -15.35 -25.02
N GLY A 261 6.25 -15.79 -24.21
CA GLY A 261 5.98 -16.30 -22.87
C GLY A 261 5.36 -15.25 -21.91
N ILE A 262 5.74 -13.98 -22.02
CA ILE A 262 5.11 -12.89 -21.26
C ILE A 262 3.68 -12.66 -21.72
N LEU A 263 3.41 -12.71 -23.03
CA LEU A 263 2.04 -12.58 -23.55
C LEU A 263 1.16 -13.76 -23.13
N GLU A 264 1.69 -14.98 -23.17
CA GLU A 264 1.00 -16.17 -22.67
C GLU A 264 0.72 -16.09 -21.17
N ALA A 265 1.70 -15.71 -20.37
CA ALA A 265 1.53 -15.48 -18.94
C ALA A 265 0.54 -14.35 -18.63
N GLN A 266 0.50 -13.28 -19.44
CA GLN A 266 -0.50 -12.22 -19.32
C GLN A 266 -1.90 -12.71 -19.69
N MET A 267 -2.06 -13.51 -20.75
CA MET A 267 -3.35 -14.12 -21.10
C MET A 267 -3.82 -15.11 -20.03
N GLU A 268 -2.93 -15.91 -19.46
CA GLU A 268 -3.25 -16.80 -18.34
C GLU A 268 -3.66 -15.99 -17.11
N LEU A 269 -2.93 -14.92 -16.79
CA LEU A 269 -3.27 -14.05 -15.67
C LEU A 269 -4.64 -13.37 -15.87
N ASP A 270 -4.94 -12.91 -17.08
CA ASP A 270 -6.24 -12.31 -17.43
C ASP A 270 -7.38 -13.34 -17.41
N ARG A 271 -7.09 -14.63 -17.68
CA ARG A 271 -8.05 -15.73 -17.48
C ARG A 271 -8.29 -16.08 -16.01
N VAL A 272 -7.25 -15.98 -15.17
CA VAL A 272 -7.31 -16.33 -13.74
C VAL A 272 -7.86 -15.17 -12.89
N LEU A 273 -7.70 -13.92 -13.34
CA LEU A 273 -8.36 -12.76 -12.76
C LEU A 273 -9.74 -12.53 -13.43
N PRO A 274 -10.86 -12.94 -12.82
CA PRO A 274 -12.14 -12.44 -13.25
C PRO A 274 -12.14 -10.91 -13.08
N HIS A 275 -12.36 -10.19 -14.18
CA HIS A 275 -12.69 -8.77 -14.21
C HIS A 275 -13.82 -8.51 -13.19
N ASN A 276 -13.47 -7.94 -12.03
CA ASN A 276 -14.44 -7.38 -11.08
C ASN A 276 -14.98 -6.05 -11.63
N SER A 277 -15.68 -6.11 -12.77
CA SER A 277 -16.31 -4.96 -13.39
C SER A 277 -17.80 -5.15 -13.70
N ASP A 278 -18.48 -6.14 -13.09
CA ASP A 278 -19.94 -6.32 -13.21
C ASP A 278 -20.58 -6.78 -11.89
N PHE A 279 -20.56 -5.95 -10.85
CA PHE A 279 -21.49 -6.11 -9.72
C PHE A 279 -21.86 -4.75 -9.08
N GLU A 280 -22.31 -3.79 -9.89
CA GLU A 280 -23.25 -2.75 -9.45
C GLU A 280 -24.23 -2.47 -10.60
N GLY A 281 -25.42 -3.07 -10.55
CA GLY A 281 -26.52 -2.71 -11.43
C GLY A 281 -27.51 -3.85 -11.71
N LEU A 282 -28.72 -3.70 -11.14
CA LEU A 282 -29.99 -4.39 -11.46
C LEU A 282 -30.29 -5.69 -10.68
N GLY A 283 -31.28 -5.58 -9.78
CA GLY A 283 -31.90 -6.68 -9.04
C GLY A 283 -32.29 -6.30 -7.63
#